data_AF-A0A379U2L7-F1
#
_entry.id   AF-A0A379U2L7-F1
#
_cell.length_a   1.000
_cell.length_b   1.000
_cell.length_c   1.000
_cell.angle_alpha   90.00
_cell.angle_beta   90.00
_cell.angle_gamma   90.00
#
_symmetry.space_group_name_H-M   'P 1'
#
loop_
_entity.id
_entity.type
_entity.pdbx_description
1 polymer ?
#
loop_
_entity_poly.entity_id
_entity_poly.type
_entity_poly.pdbx_seq_one_letter_code
_entity_poly.pdbx_strand_id
1 'polypeptide(L)'
;MTVANLVGIPFGTYLSQEFSWRYTFLLIAVFNIAVLTAIFFWVPDIRDEAKSSLREQFYFLRSLAPWLIFAATMFGNAGVFAWFSYIKPFMMYISGFRKRA
;
A
#
# COMPACT_ATOMS: atom_id res chain seq x y z
N MET A 1 -11.00 5.58 0.16
CA MET A 1 -10.13 5.56 1.35
C MET A 1 -10.97 5.15 2.54
N THR A 2 -10.78 3.93 3.05
CA THR A 2 -11.63 3.33 4.08
C THR A 2 -11.32 3.89 5.47
N VAL A 3 -12.17 3.54 6.46
CA VAL A 3 -11.98 3.85 7.89
C VAL A 3 -10.57 3.50 8.39
N ALA A 4 -9.96 2.47 7.80
CA ALA A 4 -8.58 2.07 8.09
C ALA A 4 -7.55 3.18 7.84
N ASN A 5 -7.68 3.98 6.77
CA ASN A 5 -6.78 5.11 6.53
C ASN A 5 -7.09 6.30 7.44
N LEU A 6 -8.37 6.52 7.76
CA LEU A 6 -8.79 7.64 8.60
C LEU A 6 -8.31 7.48 10.05
N VAL A 7 -8.31 6.25 10.57
CA VAL A 7 -7.95 5.97 11.98
C VAL A 7 -6.54 5.40 12.10
N GLY A 8 -6.14 4.50 11.20
CA GLY A 8 -4.87 3.78 11.30
C GLY A 8 -3.64 4.67 11.14
N ILE A 9 -3.68 5.64 10.21
CA ILE A 9 -2.55 6.55 9.97
C ILE A 9 -2.28 7.50 11.15
N PRO A 10 -3.28 8.25 11.67
CA PRO A 10 -3.04 9.15 12.80
C PRO A 10 -2.69 8.37 14.07
N PHE A 11 -3.35 7.23 14.32
CA PHE A 11 -3.04 6.40 15.49
C PHE A 11 -1.64 5.79 15.41
N GLY A 12 -1.23 5.28 14.24
CA GLY A 12 0.12 4.77 14.02
C GLY A 12 1.21 5.85 14.15
N THR A 13 0.90 7.08 13.72
CA THR A 13 1.83 8.21 13.85
C THR A 13 1.96 8.69 15.29
N TYR A 14 0.85 8.78 16.03
CA TYR A 14 0.83 9.14 17.45
C TYR A 14 1.65 8.14 18.29
N LEU A 15 1.44 6.84 18.06
CA LEU A 15 2.18 5.78 18.75
C LEU A 15 3.69 5.80 18.40
N SER A 16 4.04 6.18 17.17
CA SER A 16 5.42 6.27 16.71
C SER A 16 6.18 7.47 17.31
N GLN A 17 5.51 8.60 17.56
CA GLN A 17 6.13 9.79 18.16
C GLN A 17 6.38 9.64 19.66
N GLU A 18 5.48 9.01 20.40
CA GLU A 18 5.59 8.88 21.86
C GLU A 18 6.53 7.73 22.30
N PHE A 19 6.47 6.56 21.64
CA PHE A 19 7.06 5.33 22.19
C PHE A 19 8.26 4.77 21.41
N SER A 20 8.59 5.30 20.23
CA SER A 20 9.53 4.76 19.22
C SER A 20 8.91 3.79 18.20
N TRP A 21 9.34 3.95 16.96
CA TRP A 21 8.92 3.19 15.76
C TRP A 21 8.88 1.66 15.92
N ARG A 22 9.77 1.08 16.75
CA ARG A 22 9.86 -0.38 16.94
C ARG A 22 8.58 -0.97 17.55
N TYR A 23 7.96 -0.27 18.50
CA TYR A 23 6.72 -0.75 19.14
C TYR A 23 5.51 -0.64 18.22
N THR A 24 5.47 0.40 17.37
CA THR A 24 4.44 0.51 16.32
C THR A 24 4.50 -0.68 15.37
N PHE A 25 5.70 -1.06 14.92
CA PHE A 25 5.87 -2.25 14.07
C PHE A 25 5.50 -3.55 14.80
N LEU A 26 5.86 -3.68 16.08
CA LEU A 26 5.53 -4.87 16.87
C LEU A 26 4.01 -5.00 17.06
N LEU A 27 3.31 -3.91 17.35
CA LEU A 27 1.86 -3.89 17.49
C LEU A 27 1.15 -4.26 16.18
N ILE A 28 1.63 -3.73 15.05
CA ILE A 28 1.12 -4.10 13.73
C ILE A 28 1.40 -5.58 13.43
N ALA A 29 2.58 -6.09 13.78
CA ALA A 29 2.92 -7.49 13.57
C ALA A 29 2.01 -8.42 14.37
N VAL A 30 1.79 -8.13 15.65
CA VAL A 30 0.86 -8.90 16.51
C VAL A 30 -0.57 -8.83 15.98
N PHE A 31 -1.03 -7.66 15.55
CA PHE A 31 -2.35 -7.51 14.93
C PHE A 31 -2.49 -8.35 13.66
N ASN A 32 -1.48 -8.36 12.78
CA ASN A 32 -1.49 -9.20 11.57
C ASN A 32 -1.52 -10.69 11.91
N ILE A 33 -0.78 -11.14 12.93
CA ILE A 33 -0.83 -12.53 13.40
C ILE A 33 -2.23 -12.88 13.90
N ALA A 34 -2.87 -11.98 14.67
CA ALA A 34 -4.24 -12.17 15.13
C ALA A 34 -5.23 -12.28 13.97
N VAL A 35 -5.11 -11.42 12.95
CA VAL A 35 -5.92 -11.47 11.73
C VAL A 35 -5.69 -12.78 10.97
N LEU A 36 -4.44 -13.21 10.81
CA LEU A 36 -4.09 -14.45 10.11
C LEU A 36 -4.67 -15.67 10.85
N THR A 37 -4.62 -15.65 12.18
CA THR A 37 -5.23 -16.68 13.03
C THR A 37 -6.75 -16.67 12.89
N ALA A 38 -7.38 -15.50 12.92
CA ALA A 38 -8.82 -15.38 12.71
C ALA A 38 -9.24 -15.88 11.33
N ILE A 39 -8.48 -15.57 10.27
CA ILE A 39 -8.73 -16.11 8.94
C ILE A 39 -8.62 -17.63 8.95
N PHE A 40 -7.53 -18.18 9.51
CA PHE A 40 -7.31 -19.63 9.53
C PHE A 40 -8.40 -20.41 10.28
N PHE A 41 -8.90 -19.86 11.39
CA PHE A 41 -9.95 -20.52 12.18
C PHE A 41 -11.36 -20.27 11.63
N TRP A 42 -11.62 -19.09 11.07
CA TRP A 42 -12.97 -18.63 10.78
C TRP A 42 -13.33 -18.65 9.30
N VAL A 43 -12.35 -18.69 8.39
CA VAL A 43 -12.60 -18.85 6.97
C VAL A 43 -12.73 -20.34 6.67
N PRO A 44 -13.94 -20.84 6.36
CA PRO A 44 -14.11 -22.20 5.90
C PRO A 44 -13.40 -22.40 4.56
N ASP A 45 -12.92 -23.62 4.30
CA ASP A 45 -12.32 -24.00 3.02
C ASP A 45 -13.39 -23.94 1.92
N ILE A 46 -13.54 -22.77 1.30
CA ILE A 46 -14.35 -22.58 0.10
C ILE A 46 -13.53 -23.17 -1.04
N ARG A 47 -13.66 -24.47 -1.24
CA ARG A 47 -13.07 -25.16 -2.40
C ARG A 47 -13.76 -24.63 -3.65
N ASP A 48 -13.11 -23.68 -4.32
CA ASP A 48 -13.51 -23.28 -5.64
C ASP A 48 -13.35 -24.47 -6.58
N GLU A 49 -14.48 -25.03 -7.04
CA GLU A 49 -14.53 -25.95 -8.17
C GLU A 49 -14.23 -25.26 -9.52
N ALA A 50 -13.70 -24.03 -9.48
CA ALA A 50 -13.17 -23.37 -10.65
C ALA A 50 -11.88 -24.08 -11.07
N LYS A 51 -12.01 -25.10 -11.93
CA LYS A 51 -10.95 -25.64 -12.80
C LYS A 51 -10.44 -24.58 -13.80
N SER A 52 -10.28 -23.33 -13.39
CA SER A 52 -9.50 -22.35 -14.14
C SER A 52 -8.04 -22.70 -13.91
N SER A 53 -7.40 -23.33 -14.89
CA SER A 53 -5.97 -23.55 -14.78
C SER A 53 -5.30 -22.17 -14.67
N LEU A 54 -4.38 -21.99 -13.70
CA LEU A 54 -3.59 -20.77 -13.57
C LEU A 54 -2.98 -20.34 -14.93
N ARG A 55 -2.67 -21.33 -15.78
CA ARG A 55 -2.19 -21.17 -17.16
C ARG A 55 -3.13 -20.38 -18.08
N GLU A 56 -4.44 -20.56 -17.94
CA GLU A 56 -5.44 -19.80 -18.73
C GLU A 56 -5.57 -18.37 -18.24
N GLN A 57 -5.41 -18.11 -16.94
CA GLN A 57 -5.33 -16.75 -16.40
C GLN A 57 -4.08 -16.01 -16.92
N PHE A 58 -2.95 -16.71 -17.04
CA PHE A 58 -1.72 -16.17 -17.64
C PHE A 58 -1.79 -16.02 -19.17
N TYR A 59 -2.73 -16.67 -19.86
CA TYR A 59 -2.90 -16.50 -21.31
C TYR A 59 -3.29 -15.06 -21.66
N PHE A 60 -4.04 -14.38 -20.78
CA PHE A 60 -4.40 -12.97 -20.93
C PHE A 60 -3.17 -12.04 -21.00
N LEU A 61 -2.10 -12.34 -20.24
CA LEU A 61 -0.83 -11.58 -20.26
C LEU A 61 -0.03 -11.75 -21.56
N ARG A 62 -0.42 -12.69 -22.44
CA ARG A 62 0.21 -12.87 -23.76
C ARG A 62 -0.21 -11.78 -24.75
N SER A 63 -1.30 -11.06 -24.47
CA SER A 63 -1.78 -9.95 -25.30
C SER A 63 -1.17 -8.61 -24.87
N LEU A 64 -0.97 -7.70 -25.82
CA LEU A 64 -0.32 -6.39 -25.57
C LEU A 64 -1.22 -5.42 -24.77
N ALA A 65 -2.54 -5.60 -24.83
CA ALA A 65 -3.52 -4.74 -24.17
C ALA A 65 -3.36 -4.66 -22.62
N PRO A 66 -3.26 -5.77 -21.86
CA PRO A 66 -3.00 -5.71 -20.42
C PRO A 66 -1.67 -5.04 -20.07
N TRP A 67 -0.62 -5.24 -20.86
CA TRP A 67 0.65 -4.56 -20.65
C TRP A 67 0.54 -3.04 -20.81
N LEU A 68 -0.27 -2.56 -21.76
CA LEU A 68 -0.54 -1.13 -21.92
C LEU A 68 -1.35 -0.58 -20.73
N ILE A 69 -2.30 -1.32 -20.19
CA ILE A 69 -3.06 -0.92 -19.00
C ILE A 69 -2.15 -0.85 -17.78
N PHE A 70 -1.28 -1.85 -17.59
CA PHE A 70 -0.28 -1.83 -16.52
C PHE A 70 0.69 -0.66 -16.69
N ALA A 71 1.21 -0.43 -17.89
CA ALA A 71 2.09 0.70 -18.18
C ALA A 71 1.39 2.04 -17.91
N ALA A 72 0.16 2.24 -18.41
CA ALA A 72 -0.61 3.46 -18.17
C ALA A 72 -0.87 3.69 -16.68
N THR A 73 -1.23 2.64 -15.93
CA THR A 73 -1.43 2.72 -14.48
C THR A 73 -0.12 3.00 -13.75
N MET A 74 0.98 2.35 -14.16
CA MET A 74 2.30 2.58 -13.61
C MET A 74 2.78 3.99 -13.87
N PHE A 75 2.70 4.52 -15.10
CA PHE A 75 3.12 5.88 -15.42
C PHE A 75 2.22 6.93 -14.76
N GLY A 76 0.91 6.70 -14.70
CA GLY A 76 -0.03 7.56 -13.98
C GLY A 76 0.30 7.63 -12.49
N ASN A 77 0.44 6.48 -11.83
CA ASN A 77 0.71 6.42 -10.39
C ASN A 77 2.16 6.84 -10.06
N ALA A 78 3.14 6.51 -10.92
CA ALA A 78 4.53 6.92 -10.78
C ALA A 78 4.70 8.43 -10.97
N GLY A 79 3.95 9.06 -11.88
CA GLY A 79 3.94 10.52 -12.04
C GLY A 79 3.45 11.21 -10.76
N VAL A 80 2.37 10.70 -10.17
CA VAL A 80 1.84 11.20 -8.89
C VAL A 80 2.85 11.02 -7.75
N PHE A 81 3.48 9.84 -7.65
CA PHE A 81 4.49 9.58 -6.62
C PHE A 81 5.77 10.42 -6.81
N ALA A 82 6.23 10.60 -8.05
CA ALA A 82 7.38 11.45 -8.37
C ALA A 82 7.09 12.91 -7.97
N TRP A 83 5.89 13.41 -8.27
CA TRP A 83 5.45 14.72 -7.82
C TRP A 83 5.46 14.85 -6.29
N PHE A 84 4.88 13.90 -5.56
CA PHE A 84 4.90 13.89 -4.09
C PHE A 84 6.33 13.86 -3.51
N SER A 85 7.23 13.08 -4.12
CA SER A 85 8.62 12.96 -3.67
C SER A 85 9.44 14.24 -3.90
N TYR A 86 9.20 14.93 -5.02
CA TYR A 86 9.93 16.14 -5.40
C TYR A 86 9.27 17.46 -4.98
N ILE A 87 8.06 17.45 -4.42
CA ILE A 87 7.37 18.67 -3.97
C ILE A 87 8.17 19.43 -2.90
N LYS A 88 8.81 18.72 -1.97
CA LYS A 88 9.60 19.34 -0.88
C LYS A 88 10.88 20.03 -1.37
N PRO A 89 11.74 19.39 -2.19
CA PRO A 89 12.89 20.09 -2.75
C PRO A 89 12.48 21.22 -3.70
N PHE A 90 11.42 21.06 -4.51
CA PHE A 90 10.97 22.14 -5.39
C PHE A 90 10.55 23.40 -4.61
N MET A 91 9.84 23.22 -3.50
CA MET A 91 9.43 24.32 -2.62
C MET A 91 10.63 24.96 -1.90
N MET A 92 11.64 24.19 -1.48
CA MET A 92 12.83 24.77 -0.83
C MET A 92 13.79 25.48 -1.79
N TYR A 93 14.01 24.95 -3.00
CA TYR A 93 15.07 25.45 -3.90
C TYR A 93 14.58 26.50 -4.90
N ILE A 94 13.28 26.53 -5.27
CA ILE A 94 12.77 27.40 -6.33
C ILE A 94 11.84 28.49 -5.80
N SER A 95 11.09 28.24 -4.71
CA SER A 95 10.15 29.23 -4.14
C SER A 95 10.71 30.09 -2.98
N GLY A 96 11.96 29.86 -2.56
CA GLY A 96 12.68 30.78 -1.66
C GLY A 96 12.23 30.79 -0.19
N PHE A 97 11.38 29.85 0.25
CA PHE A 97 11.01 29.76 1.66
C PHE A 97 12.16 29.18 2.50
N ARG A 98 12.94 30.08 3.09
CA ARG A 98 13.98 29.81 4.10
C ARG A 98 13.38 29.03 5.28
N LYS A 99 13.97 27.89 5.64
CA LYS A 99 13.72 27.18 6.91
C LYS A 99 13.78 28.19 8.06
N ARG A 100 12.64 28.49 8.69
CA ARG A 100 12.65 29.02 10.06
C ARG A 100 12.82 27.81 10.97
N ALA A 101 13.93 27.83 11.71
CA ALA A 101 14.24 26.96 12.82
C ALA A 101 13.12 26.98 13.87
#